data_AF-A0AAN7H689-F1
#
_entry.id   AF-A0AAN7H689-F1
#
_cell.length_a   1.000
_cell.length_b   1.000
_cell.length_c   1.000
_cell.angle_alpha   90.00
_cell.angle_beta   90.00
_cell.angle_gamma   90.00
#
_symmetry.space_group_name_H-M   'P 1'
#
loop_
_entity.id
_entity.type
_entity.pdbx_description
1 polymer ?
#
loop_
_entity_poly.entity_id
_entity_poly.type
_entity_poly.pdbx_seq_one_letter_code
_entity_poly.pdbx_strand_id
1 'polypeptide(L)'
;ELSKVATLGEGEVVPVVLLPRYKVSKVDPQLGATLEDGGVIEADVIIGADVNNASNYQGCPAVPHRQSSLPIRDATVYGRIRPRDGAADDRGVVMYLCQNNKWLTFVCIHPETESHIGAIDEWNGQASLDQANSATIKVWQLLDLETLDTRTSGKLALMGDAAHPYQAQGGAQALEDVATLAAVLPQGTKPAQVPDRVKVYESIRR
;
A
#
# COMPACT_ATOMS: atom_id res chain seq x y z
N GLU A 1 -14.71 13.34 -6.99
CA GLU A 1 -16.09 12.93 -6.61
C GLU A 1 -16.12 12.10 -5.33
N LEU A 2 -15.64 10.84 -5.27
CA LEU A 2 -15.70 10.02 -4.03
C LEU A 2 -15.09 10.68 -2.78
N SER A 3 -13.90 11.27 -2.90
CA SER A 3 -13.25 11.98 -1.79
C SER A 3 -14.02 13.23 -1.33
N LYS A 4 -14.76 13.89 -2.23
CA LYS A 4 -15.62 15.04 -1.89
C LYS A 4 -16.85 14.57 -1.12
N VAL A 5 -17.51 13.52 -1.62
CA VAL A 5 -18.69 12.93 -0.95
C VAL A 5 -18.34 12.44 0.46
N ALA A 6 -17.19 11.81 0.64
CA ALA A 6 -16.76 11.30 1.95
C ALA A 6 -16.40 12.41 2.96
N THR A 7 -16.06 13.62 2.52
CA THR A 7 -15.55 14.69 3.39
C THR A 7 -16.48 15.89 3.54
N LEU A 8 -17.43 16.10 2.61
CA LEU A 8 -18.29 17.29 2.59
C LEU A 8 -19.56 17.18 3.45
N GLY A 9 -19.82 16.05 4.11
CA GLY A 9 -20.95 15.90 5.03
C GLY A 9 -22.33 16.02 4.37
N GLU A 10 -22.40 15.88 3.05
CA GLU A 10 -23.67 15.87 2.31
C GLU A 10 -24.36 14.50 2.49
N GLY A 11 -25.43 14.44 3.29
CA GLY A 11 -26.24 13.24 3.52
C GLY A 11 -26.38 12.83 5.00
N GLU A 12 -26.87 11.61 5.27
CA GLU A 12 -27.01 11.04 6.63
C GLU A 12 -25.71 10.42 7.20
N VAL A 13 -24.57 10.63 6.53
CA VAL A 13 -23.31 9.97 6.88
C VAL A 13 -22.40 10.96 7.62
N VAL A 14 -21.82 10.53 8.74
CA VAL A 14 -20.79 11.31 9.45
C VAL A 14 -19.59 11.47 8.52
N PRO A 15 -19.18 12.71 8.17
CA PRO A 15 -18.06 12.92 7.26
C PRO A 15 -16.75 12.43 7.85
N VAL A 16 -15.88 11.90 6.98
CA VAL A 16 -14.53 11.50 7.34
C VAL A 16 -13.69 12.75 7.63
N VAL A 17 -13.08 12.79 8.81
CA VAL A 17 -12.12 13.83 9.18
C VAL A 17 -10.74 13.43 8.68
N LEU A 18 -10.19 14.20 7.74
CA LEU A 18 -8.82 14.03 7.26
C LEU A 18 -7.89 14.99 8.01
N LEU A 19 -6.86 14.45 8.65
CA LEU A 19 -5.81 15.20 9.33
C LEU A 19 -4.50 15.08 8.55
N PRO A 20 -4.35 15.81 7.42
CA PRO A 20 -3.12 15.73 6.62
C PRO A 20 -1.93 16.25 7.43
N ARG A 21 -0.74 15.70 7.16
CA ARG A 21 0.54 16.04 7.82
C ARG A 21 0.68 15.61 9.27
N TYR A 22 -0.32 14.94 9.84
CA TYR A 22 -0.18 14.24 11.12
C TYR A 22 0.37 12.84 10.86
N LYS A 23 1.64 12.63 11.19
CA LYS A 23 2.31 11.34 11.00
C LYS A 23 2.19 10.52 12.27
N VAL A 24 1.69 9.28 12.12
CA VAL A 24 1.67 8.28 13.20
C VAL A 24 3.09 7.76 13.39
N SER A 25 3.58 7.83 14.63
CA SER A 25 4.91 7.36 15.03
C SER A 25 4.87 6.00 15.72
N LYS A 26 3.75 5.69 16.40
CA LYS A 26 3.55 4.42 17.10
C LYS A 26 2.08 4.03 17.15
N VAL A 27 1.80 2.74 17.04
CA VAL A 27 0.48 2.16 17.24
C VAL A 27 0.52 1.18 18.42
N ASP A 28 -0.40 1.37 19.36
CA ASP A 28 -0.68 0.46 20.46
C ASP A 28 -2.08 -0.17 20.23
N PRO A 29 -2.17 -1.49 20.03
CA PRO A 29 -3.43 -2.16 19.73
C PRO A 29 -4.45 -2.18 20.87
N GLN A 30 -4.12 -1.64 22.04
CA GLN A 30 -5.04 -1.47 23.16
C GLN A 30 -5.34 0.00 23.43
N LEU A 31 -4.35 0.88 23.29
CA LEU A 31 -4.48 2.30 23.63
C LEU A 31 -4.90 3.14 22.44
N GLY A 32 -4.14 3.17 21.34
CA GLY A 32 -4.39 4.11 20.24
C GLY A 32 -3.18 4.33 19.34
N ALA A 33 -3.19 5.44 18.61
CA ALA A 33 -2.08 5.86 17.75
C ALA A 33 -1.39 7.10 18.35
N THR A 34 -0.07 7.04 18.49
CA THR A 34 0.78 8.18 18.87
C THR A 34 1.27 8.88 17.61
N LEU A 35 1.24 10.21 17.62
CA LEU A 35 1.69 11.07 16.54
C LEU A 35 3.14 11.52 16.79
N GLU A 36 3.82 12.01 15.75
CA GLU A 36 5.21 12.53 15.89
C GLU A 36 5.33 13.74 16.81
N ASP A 37 4.27 14.54 16.95
CA ASP A 37 4.22 15.69 17.87
C ASP A 37 3.94 15.29 19.34
N GLY A 38 3.80 13.99 19.61
CA GLY A 38 3.48 13.44 20.93
C GLY A 38 1.98 13.35 21.23
N GLY A 39 1.10 13.83 20.34
CA GLY A 39 -0.33 13.65 20.47
C GLY A 39 -0.74 12.17 20.44
N VAL A 40 -1.83 11.83 21.13
CA VAL A 40 -2.39 10.47 21.15
C VAL A 40 -3.84 10.52 20.69
N ILE A 41 -4.18 9.67 19.73
CA ILE A 41 -5.55 9.46 19.25
C ILE A 41 -6.02 8.10 19.75
N GLU A 42 -7.04 8.12 20.60
CA GLU A 42 -7.76 6.92 21.02
C GLU A 42 -8.87 6.59 20.04
N ALA A 43 -9.07 5.29 19.79
CA ALA A 43 -10.11 4.80 18.90
C ALA A 43 -10.60 3.42 19.34
N ASP A 44 -11.83 3.07 18.97
CA ASP A 44 -12.40 1.73 19.19
C ASP A 44 -11.83 0.69 18.22
N VAL A 45 -11.39 1.13 17.04
CA VAL A 45 -10.74 0.32 16.01
C VAL A 45 -9.61 1.12 15.37
N ILE A 46 -8.50 0.45 15.06
CA ILE A 46 -7.35 1.03 14.36
C ILE A 46 -7.15 0.24 13.06
N ILE A 47 -7.13 0.94 11.93
CA ILE A 47 -6.86 0.34 10.62
C ILE A 47 -5.48 0.80 10.14
N GLY A 48 -4.55 -0.13 10.04
CA GLY A 48 -3.21 0.11 9.49
C GLY A 48 -3.22 -0.05 7.98
N ALA A 49 -3.07 1.06 7.26
CA ALA A 49 -3.04 1.11 5.80
C ALA A 49 -1.81 1.89 5.27
N ASP A 50 -0.74 1.95 6.07
CA ASP A 50 0.52 2.60 5.75
C ASP A 50 1.51 1.61 5.15
N VAL A 51 1.92 1.88 3.90
CA VAL A 51 2.86 1.04 3.16
C VAL A 51 4.18 0.91 3.90
N ASN A 52 4.66 -0.33 4.10
CA ASN A 52 6.02 -0.68 4.55
C ASN A 52 6.52 -0.07 5.87
N ASN A 53 5.63 0.45 6.73
CA ASN A 53 5.99 1.06 8.02
C ASN A 53 5.82 0.10 9.20
N ALA A 54 6.37 -1.11 9.08
CA ALA A 54 6.35 -2.12 10.14
C ALA A 54 6.88 -1.57 11.49
N SER A 55 7.80 -0.60 11.46
CA SER A 55 8.35 0.07 12.64
C SER A 55 7.29 0.80 13.47
N ASN A 56 6.21 1.29 12.88
CA ASN A 56 5.13 1.98 13.61
C ASN A 56 4.38 1.03 14.54
N TYR A 57 4.43 -0.27 14.27
CA TYR A 57 3.66 -1.28 14.99
C TYR A 57 4.51 -2.06 16.00
N GLN A 58 5.75 -1.63 16.28
CA GLN A 58 6.71 -2.36 17.11
C GLN A 58 6.11 -2.75 18.48
N GLY A 59 6.10 -4.06 18.78
CA GLY A 59 5.45 -4.63 19.97
C GLY A 59 4.05 -5.22 19.72
N CYS A 60 3.51 -5.10 18.50
CA CYS A 60 2.31 -5.83 18.09
C CYS A 60 2.70 -7.22 17.57
N PRO A 61 1.94 -8.28 17.89
CA PRO A 61 2.15 -9.62 17.30
C PRO A 61 1.81 -9.70 15.79
N ALA A 62 1.17 -8.66 15.24
CA ALA A 62 0.75 -8.56 13.85
C ALA A 62 1.77 -7.89 12.90
N VAL A 63 3.03 -7.72 13.34
CA VAL A 63 4.03 -6.98 12.56
C VAL A 63 4.91 -7.93 11.77
N PRO A 64 5.23 -7.63 10.51
CA PRO A 64 6.23 -8.38 9.78
C PRO A 64 7.56 -8.33 10.54
N HIS A 65 8.13 -9.49 10.83
CA HIS A 65 9.58 -9.56 10.94
C HIS A 65 10.12 -9.33 9.53
N ARG A 66 10.77 -8.18 9.32
CA ARG A 66 11.50 -7.91 8.08
C ARG A 66 12.75 -8.80 8.08
N GLN A 67 12.62 -10.09 7.78
CA GLN A 67 13.77 -10.94 7.48
C GLN A 67 13.96 -10.97 5.96
N SER A 68 15.08 -10.38 5.54
CA SER A 68 15.63 -10.40 4.19
C SER A 68 14.69 -9.95 3.07
N SER A 69 15.02 -8.80 2.49
CA SER A 69 14.79 -8.54 1.08
C SER A 69 15.37 -9.71 0.27
N LEU A 70 14.55 -10.69 -0.09
CA LEU A 70 14.91 -11.58 -1.19
C LEU A 70 14.79 -10.71 -2.45
N PRO A 71 15.90 -10.51 -3.20
CA PRO A 71 15.85 -9.72 -4.42
C PRO A 71 15.07 -10.54 -5.45
N ILE A 72 13.77 -10.26 -5.59
CA ILE A 72 13.08 -10.59 -6.83
C ILE A 72 13.46 -9.50 -7.82
N ARG A 73 14.22 -9.96 -8.82
CA ARG A 73 14.54 -9.33 -10.11
C ARG A 73 13.69 -8.09 -10.39
N ASP A 74 14.40 -6.99 -10.42
CA ASP A 74 13.90 -5.63 -10.37
C ASP A 74 13.06 -5.28 -11.60
N ALA A 75 12.30 -4.19 -11.54
CA ALA A 75 11.53 -3.71 -12.67
C ALA A 75 11.57 -2.19 -12.75
N THR A 76 11.76 -1.67 -13.95
CA THR A 76 12.08 -0.26 -14.14
C THR A 76 11.37 0.32 -15.35
N VAL A 77 11.07 1.62 -15.25
CA VAL A 77 10.69 2.57 -16.30
C VAL A 77 9.18 2.79 -16.46
N TYR A 78 8.74 3.94 -15.93
CA TYR A 78 7.60 4.71 -16.43
C TYR A 78 8.04 5.59 -17.60
N GLY A 79 7.56 5.40 -18.82
CA GLY A 79 7.86 6.32 -19.92
C GLY A 79 6.72 6.43 -20.91
N ARG A 80 6.86 7.33 -21.90
CA ARG A 80 5.95 7.44 -23.06
C ARG A 80 6.75 7.17 -24.34
N ILE A 81 6.50 6.07 -25.04
CA ILE A 81 7.27 5.63 -26.23
C ILE A 81 6.32 4.87 -27.18
N ARG A 82 6.62 4.89 -28.50
CA ARG A 82 5.89 4.13 -29.54
C ARG A 82 6.35 2.66 -29.59
N PRO A 83 5.48 1.70 -29.96
CA PRO A 83 5.77 0.28 -29.77
C PRO A 83 6.91 -0.25 -30.65
N ARG A 84 7.73 -1.16 -30.12
CA ARG A 84 8.57 -2.07 -30.91
C ARG A 84 8.67 -3.41 -30.15
N ASP A 85 8.48 -4.51 -30.87
CA ASP A 85 8.38 -5.87 -30.32
C ASP A 85 9.72 -6.42 -29.80
N GLY A 86 9.66 -7.20 -28.72
CA GLY A 86 10.75 -8.08 -28.25
C GLY A 86 10.65 -8.44 -26.76
N ALA A 87 10.27 -9.67 -26.44
CA ALA A 87 10.35 -10.22 -25.09
C ALA A 87 11.51 -11.24 -25.02
N ALA A 88 12.35 -11.14 -23.98
CA ALA A 88 13.37 -12.11 -23.59
C ALA A 88 13.00 -12.72 -22.23
N ASP A 89 13.47 -13.93 -21.92
CA ASP A 89 12.93 -14.84 -20.87
C ASP A 89 12.88 -14.30 -19.41
N ASP A 90 13.50 -13.15 -19.11
CA ASP A 90 13.48 -12.46 -17.81
C ASP A 90 13.13 -10.96 -17.91
N ARG A 91 12.62 -10.53 -19.07
CA ARG A 91 12.28 -9.14 -19.36
C ARG A 91 10.84 -9.03 -19.87
N GLY A 92 10.10 -8.10 -19.29
CA GLY A 92 8.71 -7.85 -19.64
C GLY A 92 8.50 -6.41 -20.04
N VAL A 93 7.59 -6.17 -21.00
CA VAL A 93 7.04 -4.84 -21.24
C VAL A 93 5.53 -4.95 -21.21
N VAL A 94 4.90 -4.20 -20.30
CA VAL A 94 3.45 -4.06 -20.23
C VAL A 94 3.10 -2.69 -20.80
N MET A 95 2.18 -2.63 -21.76
CA MET A 95 1.74 -1.37 -22.38
C MET A 95 0.22 -1.30 -22.40
N TYR A 96 -0.35 -0.17 -22.01
CA TYR A 96 -1.80 0.04 -22.05
C TYR A 96 -2.19 1.51 -22.18
N LEU A 97 -3.33 1.74 -22.85
CA LEU A 97 -3.89 3.07 -23.06
C LEU A 97 -4.76 3.50 -21.88
N CYS A 98 -4.62 4.76 -21.48
CA CYS A 98 -5.32 5.38 -20.37
C CYS A 98 -6.07 6.65 -20.83
N GLN A 99 -7.12 7.01 -20.09
CA GLN A 99 -7.89 8.24 -20.28
C GLN A 99 -8.37 8.44 -21.73
N ASN A 100 -9.15 7.50 -22.26
CA ASN A 100 -9.69 7.50 -23.63
C ASN A 100 -8.58 7.65 -24.70
N ASN A 101 -7.54 6.81 -24.61
CA ASN A 101 -6.42 6.75 -25.54
C ASN A 101 -5.57 8.03 -25.61
N LYS A 102 -5.69 8.93 -24.63
CA LYS A 102 -4.87 10.16 -24.55
C LYS A 102 -3.47 9.89 -24.02
N TRP A 103 -3.32 8.85 -23.20
CA TRP A 103 -2.04 8.48 -22.61
C TRP A 103 -1.74 7.02 -22.88
N LEU A 104 -0.48 6.73 -23.19
CA LEU A 104 0.07 5.38 -23.21
C LEU A 104 0.97 5.24 -21.99
N THR A 105 0.64 4.29 -21.13
CA THR A 105 1.51 3.86 -20.04
C THR A 105 2.25 2.63 -20.50
N PHE A 106 3.55 2.56 -20.22
CA PHE A 106 4.27 1.30 -20.25
C PHE A 106 5.10 1.10 -18.99
N VAL A 107 5.34 -0.17 -18.68
CA VAL A 107 6.16 -0.64 -17.57
C VAL A 107 7.16 -1.61 -18.16
N CYS A 108 8.46 -1.35 -18.00
CA CYS A 108 9.48 -2.34 -18.32
C CYS A 108 9.87 -3.10 -17.04
N ILE A 109 10.16 -4.38 -17.19
CA ILE A 109 10.58 -5.29 -16.13
C ILE A 109 11.91 -5.86 -16.60
N HIS A 110 12.97 -5.68 -15.83
CA HIS A 110 14.32 -6.11 -16.20
C HIS A 110 15.23 -6.18 -14.96
N PRO A 111 16.26 -7.05 -14.95
CA PRO A 111 17.16 -7.19 -13.80
C PRO A 111 17.77 -5.86 -13.30
N GLU A 112 18.04 -5.74 -11.98
CA GLU A 112 18.63 -4.53 -11.35
C GLU A 112 19.85 -4.03 -12.09
N THR A 113 20.71 -4.98 -12.49
CA THR A 113 22.04 -4.72 -13.04
C THR A 113 22.00 -3.89 -14.32
N GLU A 114 20.84 -3.84 -14.99
CA GLU A 114 20.61 -3.07 -16.21
C GLU A 114 20.04 -1.68 -15.91
N SER A 115 19.60 -1.43 -14.68
CA SER A 115 19.20 -0.11 -14.22
C SER A 115 20.46 0.64 -13.77
N HIS A 116 20.95 1.58 -14.59
CA HIS A 116 22.05 2.48 -14.18
C HIS A 116 21.53 3.56 -13.22
N ILE A 117 21.07 3.14 -12.03
CA ILE A 117 20.64 4.02 -10.95
C ILE A 117 21.84 4.23 -10.03
N GLY A 118 22.18 5.47 -9.70
CA GLY A 118 23.08 5.75 -8.58
C GLY A 118 22.51 5.22 -7.27
N ALA A 119 23.32 5.20 -6.20
CA ALA A 119 22.93 4.70 -4.87
C ALA A 119 21.49 5.09 -4.49
N ILE A 120 20.64 4.08 -4.32
CA ILE A 120 19.21 4.20 -4.06
C ILE A 120 19.00 4.44 -2.57
N ASP A 121 19.09 5.70 -2.13
CA ASP A 121 18.77 6.07 -0.73
C ASP A 121 17.25 6.23 -0.50
N GLU A 122 16.45 6.28 -1.57
CA GLU A 122 14.98 6.34 -1.53
C GLU A 122 14.38 5.49 -2.65
N TRP A 123 13.19 4.93 -2.39
CA TRP A 123 12.40 3.99 -3.22
C TRP A 123 12.23 4.36 -4.73
N ASN A 124 12.68 5.54 -5.19
CA ASN A 124 12.57 6.02 -6.56
C ASN A 124 13.93 6.44 -7.15
N GLY A 125 14.32 5.85 -8.29
CA GLY A 125 15.45 6.29 -9.12
C GLY A 125 15.03 6.98 -10.43
N GLN A 126 15.96 7.71 -11.07
CA GLN A 126 15.80 8.23 -12.45
C GLN A 126 16.56 7.33 -13.43
N ALA A 127 15.92 6.98 -14.55
CA ALA A 127 16.57 6.29 -15.67
C ALA A 127 16.42 7.12 -16.96
N SER A 128 17.26 6.86 -17.97
CA SER A 128 17.15 7.49 -19.29
C SER A 128 16.75 6.48 -20.36
N LEU A 129 15.89 6.92 -21.27
CA LEU A 129 15.53 6.23 -22.49
C LEU A 129 15.52 7.27 -23.60
N ASP A 130 16.21 7.02 -24.71
CA ASP A 130 16.41 7.99 -25.80
C ASP A 130 15.12 8.59 -26.38
N GLN A 131 13.97 7.93 -26.16
CA GLN A 131 12.66 8.35 -26.66
C GLN A 131 11.66 8.78 -25.57
N ALA A 132 12.05 8.71 -24.29
CA ALA A 132 11.20 9.12 -23.17
C ALA A 132 11.83 10.29 -22.42
N ASN A 133 10.97 11.17 -21.89
CA ASN A 133 11.43 12.24 -21.03
C ASN A 133 11.99 11.65 -19.72
N SER A 134 13.30 11.71 -19.53
CA SER A 134 13.99 11.19 -18.34
C SER A 134 13.45 11.78 -17.02
N ALA A 135 12.88 12.99 -17.05
CA ALA A 135 12.25 13.59 -15.88
C ALA A 135 10.95 12.87 -15.43
N THR A 136 10.35 12.08 -16.33
CA THR A 136 9.12 11.30 -16.04
C THR A 136 9.40 9.84 -15.73
N ILE A 137 10.64 9.40 -15.93
CA ILE A 137 11.04 8.03 -15.70
C ILE A 137 11.33 7.82 -14.23
N LYS A 138 10.53 6.91 -13.63
CA LYS A 138 10.76 6.40 -12.29
C LYS A 138 11.16 4.94 -12.35
N VAL A 139 12.09 4.60 -11.49
CA VAL A 139 12.50 3.22 -11.22
C VAL A 139 11.96 2.80 -9.86
N TRP A 140 11.35 1.62 -9.77
CA TRP A 140 10.69 1.10 -8.57
C TRP A 140 11.20 -0.31 -8.30
N GLN A 141 11.89 -0.52 -7.18
CA GLN A 141 12.34 -1.86 -6.85
C GLN A 141 11.15 -2.78 -6.54
N LEU A 142 11.08 -3.95 -7.19
CA LEU A 142 10.10 -4.97 -6.85
C LEU A 142 10.61 -5.74 -5.64
N LEU A 143 10.01 -5.48 -4.49
CA LEU A 143 10.32 -6.21 -3.27
C LEU A 143 9.34 -7.37 -3.11
N ASP A 144 9.87 -8.53 -2.75
CA ASP A 144 9.08 -9.57 -2.11
C ASP A 144 9.14 -9.37 -0.60
N LEU A 145 8.03 -9.60 0.06
CA LEU A 145 7.90 -9.44 1.50
C LEU A 145 7.17 -10.68 2.02
N GLU A 146 7.70 -11.25 3.09
CA GLU A 146 7.07 -12.40 3.71
C GLU A 146 5.63 -12.09 4.14
N THR A 147 4.77 -13.09 3.98
CA THR A 147 3.40 -13.02 4.46
C THR A 147 3.39 -12.89 5.98
N LEU A 148 2.56 -11.99 6.50
CA LEU A 148 2.38 -11.84 7.94
C LEU A 148 1.76 -13.09 8.55
N ASP A 149 2.31 -13.56 9.67
CA ASP A 149 1.73 -14.64 10.46
C ASP A 149 0.33 -14.26 10.95
N THR A 150 0.17 -13.01 11.39
CA THR A 150 -1.13 -12.44 11.78
C THR A 150 -1.29 -11.03 11.24
N ARG A 151 -2.51 -10.66 10.85
CA ARG A 151 -2.87 -9.32 10.34
C ARG A 151 -3.67 -8.50 11.35
N THR A 152 -3.95 -9.08 12.53
CA THR A 152 -4.77 -8.44 13.56
C THR A 152 -4.19 -8.61 14.96
N SER A 153 -4.45 -7.64 15.83
CA SER A 153 -4.08 -7.70 17.25
C SER A 153 -5.00 -6.78 18.04
N GLY A 154 -5.68 -7.28 19.07
CA GLY A 154 -6.60 -6.44 19.85
C GLY A 154 -7.62 -5.72 18.94
N LYS A 155 -7.61 -4.39 18.94
CA LYS A 155 -8.45 -3.56 18.05
C LYS A 155 -7.76 -3.09 16.75
N LEU A 156 -6.56 -3.58 16.45
CA LEU A 156 -5.81 -3.29 15.23
C LEU A 156 -6.11 -4.33 14.13
N ALA A 157 -6.34 -3.86 12.92
CA ALA A 157 -6.33 -4.64 11.69
C ALA A 157 -5.45 -3.97 10.62
N LEU A 158 -4.57 -4.74 9.98
CA LEU A 158 -3.77 -4.27 8.84
C LEU A 158 -4.51 -4.56 7.52
N MET A 159 -4.36 -3.68 6.53
CA MET A 159 -4.94 -3.83 5.19
C MET A 159 -4.02 -3.30 4.09
N GLY A 160 -4.30 -3.70 2.84
CA GLY A 160 -3.50 -3.32 1.67
C GLY A 160 -2.04 -3.73 1.80
N ASP A 161 -1.12 -2.95 1.24
CA ASP A 161 0.32 -3.25 1.25
C ASP A 161 0.91 -3.34 2.68
N ALA A 162 0.24 -2.82 3.71
CA ALA A 162 0.65 -3.01 5.11
C ALA A 162 0.41 -4.44 5.60
N ALA A 163 -0.54 -5.17 5.01
CA ALA A 163 -0.92 -6.53 5.35
C ALA A 163 -0.47 -7.57 4.33
N HIS A 164 -0.45 -7.20 3.05
CA HIS A 164 -0.15 -8.09 1.94
C HIS A 164 0.34 -7.31 0.70
N PRO A 165 1.64 -7.33 0.42
CA PRO A 165 2.22 -6.64 -0.72
C PRO A 165 2.07 -7.51 -1.98
N TYR A 166 1.00 -7.29 -2.74
CA TYR A 166 0.74 -8.01 -3.98
C TYR A 166 1.17 -7.22 -5.21
N GLN A 167 2.04 -7.82 -6.03
CA GLN A 167 2.48 -7.24 -7.30
C GLN A 167 1.30 -7.10 -8.28
N ALA A 168 1.11 -5.90 -8.82
CA ALA A 168 0.06 -5.52 -9.79
C ALA A 168 -1.41 -5.71 -9.36
N GLN A 169 -1.67 -6.30 -8.19
CA GLN A 169 -3.02 -6.49 -7.63
C GLN A 169 -3.25 -5.80 -6.28
N GLY A 170 -2.23 -5.17 -5.68
CA GLY A 170 -2.33 -4.53 -4.35
C GLY A 170 -3.53 -3.56 -4.24
N GLY A 171 -3.78 -2.76 -5.26
CA GLY A 171 -4.95 -1.86 -5.28
C GLY A 171 -6.30 -2.57 -5.25
N ALA A 172 -6.45 -3.69 -5.96
CA ALA A 172 -7.68 -4.48 -5.94
C ALA A 172 -7.85 -5.21 -4.60
N GLN A 173 -6.77 -5.77 -4.07
CA GLN A 173 -6.76 -6.46 -2.77
C GLN A 173 -7.09 -5.50 -1.62
N ALA A 174 -6.56 -4.28 -1.65
CA ALA A 174 -6.92 -3.24 -0.67
C ALA A 174 -8.41 -2.88 -0.73
N LEU A 175 -9.04 -2.85 -1.93
CA LEU A 175 -10.48 -2.62 -2.05
C LEU A 175 -11.31 -3.77 -1.46
N GLU A 176 -10.89 -5.01 -1.68
CA GLU A 176 -11.52 -6.19 -1.09
C GLU A 176 -11.39 -6.20 0.44
N ASP A 177 -10.26 -5.74 0.98
CA ASP A 177 -10.08 -5.57 2.42
C ASP A 177 -11.05 -4.53 2.99
N VAL A 178 -11.18 -3.36 2.37
CA VAL A 178 -12.14 -2.32 2.80
C VAL A 178 -13.56 -2.88 2.79
N ALA A 179 -13.95 -3.58 1.72
CA ALA A 179 -15.28 -4.17 1.62
C ALA A 179 -15.53 -5.19 2.73
N THR A 180 -14.53 -6.01 3.05
CA THR A 180 -14.62 -7.02 4.11
C THR A 180 -14.68 -6.38 5.48
N LEU A 181 -13.81 -5.41 5.77
CA LEU A 181 -13.81 -4.64 7.02
C LEU A 181 -15.16 -3.95 7.24
N ALA A 182 -15.72 -3.31 6.22
CA ALA A 182 -17.04 -2.69 6.29
C ALA A 182 -18.16 -3.70 6.59
N ALA A 183 -18.07 -4.92 6.05
CA ALA A 183 -19.05 -5.97 6.30
C ALA A 183 -18.94 -6.55 7.73
N VAL A 184 -17.71 -6.73 8.25
CA VAL A 184 -17.51 -7.31 9.59
C VAL A 184 -17.63 -6.28 10.72
N LEU A 185 -17.49 -4.99 10.42
CA LEU A 185 -17.65 -3.85 11.35
C LEU A 185 -18.83 -2.94 10.94
N PRO A 186 -20.08 -3.45 10.91
CA PRO A 186 -21.23 -2.63 10.56
C PRO A 186 -21.50 -1.55 11.61
N GLN A 187 -22.27 -0.53 11.23
CA GLN A 187 -22.74 0.52 12.14
C GLN A 187 -23.44 -0.09 13.37
N GLY A 188 -23.11 0.41 14.57
CA GLY A 188 -23.60 -0.12 15.83
C GLY A 188 -22.76 -1.25 16.44
N THR A 189 -21.65 -1.63 15.80
CA THR A 189 -20.65 -2.51 16.41
C THR A 189 -20.16 -1.92 17.73
N LYS A 190 -20.26 -2.69 18.82
CA LYS A 190 -19.78 -2.25 20.13
C LYS A 190 -18.26 -2.40 20.22
N PRO A 191 -17.54 -1.52 20.93
CA PRO A 191 -16.09 -1.61 21.09
C PRO A 191 -15.61 -2.98 21.59
N ALA A 192 -16.35 -3.58 22.54
CA ALA A 192 -16.06 -4.91 23.08
C ALA A 192 -16.13 -6.05 22.04
N GLN A 193 -16.78 -5.84 20.90
CA GLN A 193 -16.89 -6.83 19.81
C GLN A 193 -15.80 -6.67 18.75
N VAL A 194 -15.09 -5.55 18.74
CA VAL A 194 -14.09 -5.24 17.71
C VAL A 194 -12.99 -6.33 17.65
N PRO A 195 -12.39 -6.78 18.77
CA PRO A 195 -11.31 -7.76 18.70
C PRO A 195 -11.70 -9.10 18.06
N ASP A 196 -12.95 -9.53 18.22
CA ASP A 196 -13.42 -10.76 17.59
C ASP A 196 -13.78 -10.53 16.12
N ARG A 197 -14.34 -9.37 15.78
CA ARG A 197 -14.73 -9.04 14.41
C ARG A 197 -13.54 -8.83 13.48
N VAL A 198 -12.44 -8.23 13.96
CA VAL A 198 -11.22 -8.09 13.15
C VAL A 198 -10.60 -9.45 12.85
N LYS A 199 -10.68 -10.43 13.77
CA LYS A 199 -10.26 -11.81 13.49
C LYS A 199 -11.11 -12.48 12.41
N VAL A 200 -12.41 -12.18 12.34
CA VAL A 200 -13.27 -12.63 11.24
C VAL A 200 -12.79 -12.04 9.91
N TYR A 201 -12.46 -10.75 9.86
CA TYR A 201 -11.83 -10.13 8.69
C TYR A 201 -10.56 -10.89 8.27
N GLU A 202 -9.66 -11.16 9.20
CA GLU A 202 -8.43 -11.91 8.93
C GLU A 202 -8.72 -13.29 8.33
N SER A 203 -9.65 -14.05 8.91
CA SER A 203 -10.02 -15.38 8.41
C SER A 203 -10.62 -15.38 6.99
N ILE A 204 -11.25 -14.28 6.57
CA ILE A 204 -11.82 -14.15 5.23
C ILE A 204 -10.72 -13.80 4.20
N ARG A 205 -9.72 -13.02 4.62
CA ARG A 205 -8.71 -12.44 3.73
C ARG A 205 -7.40 -13.22 3.68
N ARG A 206 -7.23 -14.23 4.53
CA ARG A 206 -5.99 -15.03 4.60
C ARG A 206 -5.77 -15.86 3.34
#